data_AF-A0A7C5SB10-F1
#
_entry.id   AF-A0A7C5SB10-F1
#
_cell.length_a   1.000
_cell.length_b   1.000
_cell.length_c   1.000
_cell.angle_alpha   90.00
_cell.angle_beta   90.00
_cell.angle_gamma   90.00
#
_symmetry.space_group_name_H-M   'P 1'
#
loop_
_entity.id
_entity.type
_entity.pdbx_description
1 polymer ?
#
loop_
_entity_poly.entity_id
_entity_poly.type
_entity_poly.pdbx_seq_one_letter_code
_entity_poly.pdbx_strand_id
1 'polypeptide(L)' 'MGRTVIDINDKILKRAQQLTGITKKVEIVNYALKRLVEQKEIEEILELRGKVRWEGNLEEMRKGRGGTG' A
#
# COMPACT_ATOMS: atom_id res chain seq x y z
N MET A 1 -8.09 -20.79 -7.63
CA MET A 1 -7.01 -19.93 -8.16
C MET A 1 -6.87 -20.24 -9.65
N GLY A 2 -6.94 -19.23 -10.52
CA GLY A 2 -6.80 -19.41 -11.97
C GLY A 2 -5.33 -19.38 -12.40
N ARG A 3 -4.96 -20.17 -13.41
CA ARG A 3 -3.63 -20.14 -14.03
C ARG A 3 -3.71 -19.41 -15.35
N THR A 4 -2.88 -18.39 -15.52
CA THR A 4 -2.81 -17.61 -16.75
C THR A 4 -1.36 -17.55 -17.21
N VAL A 5 -1.13 -17.68 -18.52
CA VAL A 5 0.18 -17.43 -19.14
C VAL A 5 0.21 -15.97 -19.56
N ILE A 6 1.23 -15.25 -19.11
CA ILE A 6 1.43 -13.83 -19.42
C ILE A 6 2.88 -13.58 -19.79
N ASP A 7 3.11 -12.65 -20.70
CA ASP A 7 4.44 -12.15 -21.00
C ASP A 7 4.81 -11.06 -19.97
N ILE A 8 6.00 -11.17 -19.38
CA ILE A 8 6.50 -10.25 -18.36
C ILE A 8 7.82 -9.68 -18.84
N ASN A 9 8.00 -8.36 -18.71
CA ASN A 9 9.27 -7.74 -19.01
C ASN A 9 10.35 -8.20 -18.01
N ASP A 10 11.31 -9.00 -18.49
CA ASP A 10 12.36 -9.59 -17.67
C ASP A 10 13.27 -8.56 -16.99
N LYS A 11 13.45 -7.36 -17.56
CA LYS A 11 14.27 -6.31 -16.93
C LYS A 11 13.62 -5.81 -15.65
N ILE A 12 12.30 -5.56 -15.71
CA ILE A 12 11.52 -5.09 -14.56
C ILE A 12 11.40 -6.22 -13.52
N LEU A 13 11.14 -7.44 -13.97
CA LEU A 13 11.06 -8.61 -13.10
C LEU A 13 12.37 -8.82 -12.33
N LYS A 14 13.52 -8.83 -13.00
CA LYS A 14 14.83 -8.96 -12.34
C LYS A 14 15.06 -7.84 -11.33
N ARG A 15 14.71 -6.60 -11.67
CA ARG A 15 14.85 -5.48 -10.75
C ARG A 15 13.94 -5.64 -9.52
N ALA A 16 12.70 -6.08 -9.71
CA ALA A 16 11.78 -6.35 -8.61
C ALA A 16 12.29 -7.48 -7.71
N GLN A 17 12.84 -8.56 -8.28
CA GLN A 17 13.46 -9.64 -7.52
C GLN A 17 14.65 -9.15 -6.68
N GLN A 18 15.51 -8.30 -7.23
CA GLN A 18 16.64 -7.71 -6.50
C GLN A 18 16.18 -6.80 -5.35
N LEU A 19 15.14 -6.00 -5.57
CA LEU A 19 14.63 -5.05 -4.56
C LEU A 19 13.83 -5.73 -3.44
N THR A 20 13.13 -6.83 -3.76
CA THR A 20 12.23 -7.51 -2.81
C THR A 20 12.83 -8.78 -2.20
N GLY A 21 13.88 -9.35 -2.80
CA GLY A 21 14.42 -10.66 -2.45
C GLY A 21 13.57 -11.86 -2.89
N ILE A 22 12.40 -11.62 -3.51
CA ILE A 22 11.51 -12.69 -3.96
C ILE A 22 12.07 -13.30 -5.25
N THR A 23 12.14 -14.63 -5.33
CA THR A 23 12.74 -15.34 -6.47
C THR A 23 11.69 -15.86 -7.45
N LYS A 24 10.50 -16.24 -6.99
CA LYS A 24 9.47 -16.80 -7.87
C LYS A 24 8.72 -15.71 -8.63
N LYS A 25 8.61 -15.87 -9.95
CA LYS A 25 7.89 -14.91 -10.82
C LYS A 25 6.44 -14.68 -10.36
N VAL A 26 5.73 -15.76 -10.02
CA VAL A 26 4.33 -15.71 -9.56
C VAL A 26 4.19 -14.94 -8.25
N GLU A 27 5.14 -15.09 -7.32
CA GLU A 27 5.12 -14.37 -6.05
C GLU A 27 5.38 -12.88 -6.25
N ILE A 28 6.29 -12.48 -7.15
CA ILE A 28 6.49 -11.08 -7.54
C ILE A 28 5.20 -10.49 -8.11
N VAL A 29 4.52 -11.20 -9.02
CA VAL A 29 3.29 -10.70 -9.65
C VAL A 29 2.19 -10.52 -8.61
N ASN A 30 1.98 -11.51 -7.74
CA ASN A 30 0.98 -11.41 -6.66
C ASN A 30 1.32 -10.27 -5.68
N TYR A 31 2.60 -10.11 -5.35
CA TYR A 31 3.07 -9.00 -4.51
C TYR A 31 2.78 -7.66 -5.17
N ALA A 32 3.09 -7.49 -6.45
CA ALA A 32 2.84 -6.27 -7.20
C ALA A 32 1.35 -5.93 -7.27
N LEU A 33 0.48 -6.92 -7.52
CA LEU A 33 -0.96 -6.74 -7.52
C LEU A 33 -1.48 -6.30 -6.15
N LYS A 34 -1.02 -6.93 -5.07
CA LYS A 34 -1.38 -6.53 -3.71
C LYS A 34 -0.99 -5.08 -3.43
N ARG A 35 0.25 -4.70 -3.77
CA ARG A 35 0.75 -3.34 -3.59
C ARG A 35 -0.03 -2.31 -4.39
N LEU A 36 -0.45 -2.64 -5.60
CA LEU A 36 -1.27 -1.76 -6.42
C LEU A 36 -2.63 -1.49 -5.76
N VAL A 37 -3.28 -2.52 -5.24
CA VAL A 37 -4.58 -2.36 -4.53
C VAL A 37 -4.39 -1.50 -3.28
N GLU A 38 -3.42 -1.83 -2.42
CA GLU A 38 -3.10 -1.05 -1.20
C GLU A 38 -2.85 0.43 -1.55
N GLN A 39 -2.14 0.70 -2.64
CA GLN A 39 -1.88 2.07 -3.10
C GLN A 39 -3.17 2.79 -3.51
N LYS A 40 -4.07 2.13 -4.24
CA LYS A 40 -5.34 2.73 -4.67
C LYS A 40 -6.30 2.99 -3.53
N GLU A 41 -6.35 2.12 -2.53
CA GLU A 41 -7.13 2.35 -1.30
C GLU A 41 -6.64 3.59 -0.56
N ILE A 42 -5.31 3.79 -0.48
CA ILE A 42 -4.74 5.00 0.11
C ILE A 42 -5.08 6.25 -0.71
N GLU A 43 -4.99 6.18 -2.05
CA GLU A 43 -5.36 7.29 -2.93
C GLU A 43 -6.83 7.70 -2.72
N GLU A 44 -7.76 6.75 -2.62
CA GLU A 44 -9.18 7.00 -2.35
C GLU A 44 -9.41 7.72 -1.01
N ILE A 45 -8.70 7.30 0.05
CA ILE A 45 -8.75 7.99 1.34
C ILE A 45 -8.22 9.43 1.22
N LEU A 46 -7.15 9.64 0.46
CA LEU A 46 -6.57 10.97 0.25
C LEU A 46 -7.53 11.88 -0.53
N GLU A 47 -8.35 11.34 -1.43
CA GLU A 47 -9.38 12.12 -2.15
C GLU A 47 -10.49 12.67 -1.25
N LEU A 48 -10.69 12.08 -0.07
CA LEU A 48 -11.63 12.58 0.94
C LEU A 48 -11.10 13.83 1.67
N ARG A 49 -9.80 14.15 1.54
CA ARG A 49 -9.21 15.35 2.16
C ARG A 49 -9.97 16.61 1.77
N GLY A 50 -10.52 17.29 2.77
CA GLY A 50 -11.29 18.54 2.60
C GLY A 50 -12.72 18.35 2.11
N LYS A 51 -13.15 17.12 1.77
CA LYS A 51 -14.53 16.79 1.41
C LYS A 51 -15.34 16.29 2.60
N VAL A 52 -14.70 15.62 3.55
CA VAL A 52 -15.34 15.19 4.80
C VAL A 52 -15.06 16.17 5.93
N ARG A 53 -16.13 16.53 6.66
CA ARG A 53 -16.02 17.29 7.90
C ARG A 53 -15.50 16.36 8.99
N TRP A 54 -14.34 16.70 9.54
CA TRP A 54 -13.81 15.98 10.68
C TRP A 54 -14.54 16.44 11.95
N GLU A 55 -15.27 15.52 12.59
CA GLU A 55 -16.00 15.74 13.84
C GLU A 55 -15.18 15.21 15.03
N GLY A 56 -14.13 15.91 15.41
CA GLY A 56 -13.34 15.60 16.60
C GLY A 56 -12.71 16.85 17.21
N ASN A 57 -12.09 16.71 18.39
CA ASN A 57 -11.29 17.76 19.00
C ASN A 57 -9.81 17.34 19.03
N LEU A 58 -9.01 17.97 18.16
CA LEU A 58 -7.59 17.64 17.96
C LEU A 58 -6.79 17.85 19.24
N GLU A 59 -7.15 18.86 20.02
CA GLU A 59 -6.48 19.21 21.26
C GLU A 59 -6.77 18.18 22.36
N GLU A 60 -7.98 17.64 22.43
CA GLU A 60 -8.30 16.57 23.39
C GLU A 60 -7.58 15.25 23.07
N MET A 61 -7.49 14.89 21.79
CA MET A 61 -6.76 13.69 21.36
C MET A 61 -5.25 13.80 21.62
N ARG A 62 -4.69 15.02 21.59
CA ARG A 62 -3.26 15.28 21.89
C ARG A 62 -2.98 15.24 23.39
N LYS A 63 -3.89 15.74 24.23
CA LYS A 63 -3.76 15.71 25.70
C LYS A 63 -3.63 14.29 26.26
N GLY A 64 -4.28 13.30 25.64
CA GLY A 64 -4.16 11.89 26.05
C GLY A 64 -2.78 11.24 25.82
N ARG A 65 -1.88 11.88 25.04
CA ARG A 65 -0.49 11.41 24.84
C ARG A 65 0.53 12.11 25.74
N GLY A 66 0.11 13.17 26.42
CA GLY A 66 0.88 13.84 27.47
C GLY A 66 0.57 13.22 28.84
N GLY A 67 0.77 11.92 28.97
CA GLY A 67 0.84 11.28 30.28
C GLY A 67 2.13 11.71 30.96
N THR A 68 1.99 12.61 31.93
CA THR A 68 2.84 12.88 33.10
C THR A 68 3.98 11.89 33.38
N GLY A 69 5.18 12.43 33.65
CA GLY A 69 6.22 11.78 34.47
C GLY A 69 7.37 11.16 33.69
#